data_AF-A0A958C2W1-F1
#
_entry.id   AF-A0A958C2W1-F1
#
_cell.length_a   1.000
_cell.length_b   1.000
_cell.length_c   1.000
_cell.angle_alpha   90.00
_cell.angle_beta   90.00
_cell.angle_gamma   90.00
#
_symmetry.space_group_name_H-M   'P 1'
#
loop_
_entity.id
_entity.type
_entity.pdbx_description
1 polymer ?
#
loop_
_entity_poly.entity_id
_entity_poly.type
_entity_poly.pdbx_seq_one_letter_code
_entity_poly.pdbx_strand_id
1 'polypeptide(L)'
;LLTPLLNEETAWGLWPVTYLSPVWRWLLVGAAALTCMPPVTIRLVRGASRFTSYVSRVTARMPRRLLFSLVSLLSIALFLVFRIVHTRWGDAYILINGIAWPDPALRLTATWQAPLTVWLHARLWALGNALFVWPDAWPVYRIVSPLAGALYIYLLLRLADIIGRNRTEKLLIVGLMATLGTMQLFFGYAENYTLAAVGILLFLWLALETLHGRRALWQPALALAVTNGLHPSTVVLDPALLYVLWLWVRAEEGKRGKEGKSGETEVSGGRVWVSGLAQVFVPMAAVALGVVALMELSGHGLATLTTTDRPGGGDARWFVPLTEVSTRWERYTMFSWAHLRDWLNEQMLTAPVTLGGLVIAAVAMMTRRRQQRAATTEHLGTNSQAGTAKHAEASSGSAELVFLALCTGLYWLFTFVWNPDYGGQRDWDLFSLAAIPATLLLARVLPRLLRDRGHLAQAA
;
A
#
# COMPACT_ATOMS: atom_id res chain seq x y z
N LEU A 1 12.58 -12.35 21.21
CA LEU A 1 13.40 -12.79 22.37
C LEU A 1 14.89 -12.68 22.08
N LEU A 2 15.36 -13.16 20.92
CA LEU A 2 16.77 -13.08 20.55
C LEU A 2 17.23 -11.67 20.14
N THR A 3 16.31 -10.77 19.80
CA THR A 3 16.61 -9.42 19.34
C THR A 3 17.66 -8.66 20.17
N PRO A 4 17.61 -8.65 21.52
CA PRO A 4 18.60 -7.92 22.33
C PRO A 4 20.03 -8.48 22.26
N LEU A 5 20.19 -9.69 21.73
CA LEU A 5 21.49 -10.33 21.49
C LEU A 5 22.03 -10.01 20.09
N LEU A 6 21.21 -9.41 19.22
CA LEU A 6 21.60 -8.98 17.89
C LEU A 6 22.14 -7.55 17.96
N ASN A 7 23.00 -7.17 17.03
CA ASN A 7 23.44 -5.78 16.88
C ASN A 7 22.33 -4.97 16.17
N GLU A 8 21.95 -3.81 16.72
CA GLU A 8 20.96 -2.89 16.15
C GLU A 8 21.23 -2.60 14.67
N GLU A 9 22.47 -2.32 14.28
CA GLU A 9 22.85 -2.03 12.88
C GLU A 9 22.51 -3.18 11.91
N THR A 10 22.43 -4.41 12.43
CA THR A 10 22.20 -5.60 11.63
C THR A 10 20.76 -6.09 11.67
N ALA A 11 20.01 -5.75 12.73
CA ALA A 11 18.66 -6.21 13.00
C ALA A 11 17.70 -5.05 13.35
N TRP A 12 17.93 -3.87 12.79
CA TRP A 12 17.22 -2.63 13.15
C TRP A 12 15.70 -2.75 12.96
N GLY A 13 15.22 -3.55 12.00
CA GLY A 13 13.78 -3.73 11.77
C GLY A 13 13.08 -4.49 12.89
N LEU A 14 13.81 -5.31 13.64
CA LEU A 14 13.30 -6.01 14.82
C LEU A 14 13.57 -5.24 16.11
N TRP A 15 14.45 -4.23 16.07
CA TRP A 15 14.93 -3.52 17.23
C TRP A 15 13.86 -2.77 18.03
N PRO A 16 12.75 -2.25 17.47
CA PRO A 16 11.69 -1.64 18.26
C PRO A 16 11.12 -2.55 19.36
N VAL A 17 11.20 -3.87 19.19
CA VAL A 17 10.81 -4.84 20.23
C VAL A 17 11.66 -4.70 21.50
N THR A 18 12.89 -4.20 21.39
CA THR A 18 13.79 -3.98 22.53
C THR A 18 13.35 -2.84 23.46
N TYR A 19 12.52 -1.91 22.97
CA TYR A 19 11.94 -0.85 23.79
C TYR A 19 10.88 -1.37 24.77
N LEU A 20 10.38 -2.59 24.54
CA LEU A 20 9.50 -3.28 25.49
C LEU A 20 10.32 -3.93 26.61
N SER A 21 9.81 -3.85 27.84
CA SER A 21 10.42 -4.53 28.98
C SER A 21 10.52 -6.05 28.73
N PRO A 22 11.48 -6.76 29.36
CA PRO A 22 11.59 -8.21 29.25
C PRO A 22 10.26 -8.94 29.48
N VAL A 23 9.49 -8.51 30.48
CA VAL A 23 8.17 -9.07 30.81
C VAL A 23 7.22 -8.97 29.62
N TRP A 24 7.06 -7.78 29.03
CA TRP A 24 6.19 -7.59 27.87
C TRP A 24 6.63 -8.40 26.65
N ARG A 25 7.94 -8.51 26.42
CA ARG A 25 8.48 -9.34 25.32
C ARG A 25 8.13 -10.81 25.51
N TRP A 26 8.30 -11.35 26.71
CA TRP A 26 7.91 -12.73 27.04
C TRP A 26 6.40 -12.95 26.95
N LEU A 27 5.59 -11.99 27.41
CA LEU A 27 4.14 -12.06 27.28
C LEU A 27 3.69 -12.07 25.81
N LEU A 28 4.26 -11.22 24.96
CA LEU A 28 3.95 -11.20 23.53
C LEU A 28 4.38 -12.48 22.82
N VAL A 29 5.54 -13.03 23.17
CA VAL A 29 6.01 -14.31 22.61
C VAL A 29 5.13 -15.46 23.09
N GLY A 30 4.77 -15.47 24.37
CA GLY A 30 3.82 -16.43 24.93
C GLY A 30 2.47 -16.34 24.23
N ALA A 31 1.94 -15.12 24.02
CA ALA A 31 0.71 -14.90 23.28
C ALA A 31 0.82 -15.40 21.83
N ALA A 32 1.90 -15.08 21.12
CA ALA A 32 2.15 -15.55 19.76
C ALA A 32 2.25 -17.09 19.70
N ALA A 33 3.03 -17.71 20.60
CA ALA A 33 3.14 -19.16 20.70
C ALA A 33 1.79 -19.83 20.98
N LEU A 34 0.99 -19.25 21.88
CA LEU A 34 -0.38 -19.68 22.14
C LEU A 34 -1.25 -19.58 20.88
N THR A 35 -1.12 -18.54 20.06
CA THR A 35 -1.86 -18.45 18.78
C THR A 35 -1.46 -19.50 17.74
N CYS A 36 -0.29 -20.14 17.87
CA CYS A 36 0.14 -21.26 17.04
C CYS A 36 -0.46 -22.60 17.48
N MET A 37 -1.02 -22.70 18.70
CA MET A 37 -1.64 -23.93 19.21
C MET A 37 -3.07 -24.05 18.65
N PRO A 38 -3.40 -25.11 17.87
CA PRO A 38 -4.71 -25.22 17.22
C PRO A 38 -5.92 -25.03 18.15
N PRO A 39 -5.96 -25.60 19.38
CA PRO A 39 -7.09 -25.40 20.29
C PRO A 39 -7.30 -23.94 20.68
N VAL A 40 -6.21 -23.20 20.89
CA VAL A 40 -6.25 -21.78 21.25
C VAL A 40 -6.67 -20.95 20.05
N THR A 41 -6.09 -21.19 18.87
CA THR A 41 -6.49 -20.51 17.63
C THR A 41 -7.97 -20.69 17.35
N ILE A 42 -8.49 -21.92 17.49
CA ILE A 42 -9.92 -22.22 17.30
C ILE A 42 -10.77 -21.45 18.31
N ARG A 43 -10.37 -21.41 19.60
CA ARG A 43 -11.08 -20.64 20.64
C ARG A 43 -11.03 -19.15 20.35
N LEU A 44 -9.90 -18.59 19.95
CA LEU A 44 -9.74 -17.17 19.58
C LEU A 44 -10.60 -16.82 18.38
N VAL A 45 -10.60 -17.64 17.33
CA VAL A 45 -11.43 -17.43 16.13
C VAL A 45 -12.92 -17.50 16.48
N ARG A 46 -13.34 -18.47 17.32
CA ARG A 46 -14.72 -18.54 17.83
C ARG A 46 -15.07 -17.36 18.73
N GLY A 47 -14.15 -16.89 19.55
CA GLY A 47 -14.31 -15.71 20.39
C GLY A 47 -14.49 -14.45 19.53
N ALA A 48 -13.61 -14.24 18.55
CA ALA A 48 -13.69 -13.17 17.58
C ALA A 48 -14.99 -13.24 16.76
N SER A 49 -15.43 -14.43 16.35
CA SER A 49 -16.70 -14.58 15.63
C SER A 49 -17.92 -14.24 16.51
N ARG A 50 -17.90 -14.58 17.80
CA ARG A 50 -18.95 -14.20 18.76
C ARG A 50 -18.95 -12.69 19.02
N PHE A 51 -17.78 -12.11 19.30
CA PHE A 51 -17.62 -10.67 19.52
C PHE A 51 -18.09 -9.87 18.30
N THR A 52 -17.64 -10.26 17.11
CA THR A 52 -18.06 -9.60 15.87
C THR A 52 -19.54 -9.79 15.58
N SER A 53 -20.14 -10.93 15.95
CA SER A 53 -21.59 -11.12 15.89
C SER A 53 -22.33 -10.19 16.85
N TYR A 54 -21.82 -9.98 18.06
CA TYR A 54 -22.35 -9.00 19.01
C TYR A 54 -22.25 -7.57 18.47
N VAL A 55 -21.06 -7.14 18.06
CA VAL A 55 -20.84 -5.82 17.43
C VAL A 55 -21.74 -5.66 16.21
N SER A 56 -21.90 -6.71 15.39
CA SER A 56 -22.80 -6.67 14.23
C SER A 56 -24.26 -6.49 14.62
N ARG A 57 -24.73 -7.03 15.76
CA ARG A 57 -26.10 -6.80 16.22
C ARG A 57 -26.32 -5.36 16.65
N VAL A 58 -25.34 -4.78 17.35
CA VAL A 58 -25.36 -3.37 17.77
C VAL A 58 -25.31 -2.44 16.55
N THR A 59 -24.43 -2.75 15.60
CA THR A 59 -24.19 -1.91 14.41
C THR A 59 -25.11 -2.22 13.22
N ALA A 60 -25.91 -3.30 13.27
CA ALA A 60 -26.80 -3.71 12.18
C ALA A 60 -27.83 -2.64 11.80
N ARG A 61 -28.22 -1.79 12.76
CA ARG A 61 -29.17 -0.69 12.54
C ARG A 61 -28.52 0.52 11.85
N MET A 62 -27.20 0.59 11.79
CA MET A 62 -26.49 1.73 11.22
C MET A 62 -26.17 1.49 9.75
N PRO A 63 -26.37 2.49 8.87
CA PRO A 63 -25.84 2.44 7.52
C PRO A 63 -24.33 2.22 7.56
N ARG A 64 -23.81 1.25 6.78
CA ARG A 64 -22.37 0.92 6.78
C ARG A 64 -21.46 2.13 6.56
N ARG A 65 -21.89 3.07 5.71
CA ARG A 65 -21.16 4.32 5.45
C ARG A 65 -21.01 5.17 6.71
N LEU A 66 -22.06 5.27 7.53
CA LEU A 66 -22.02 5.99 8.80
C LEU A 66 -21.09 5.28 9.78
N LEU A 67 -21.21 3.96 9.92
CA LEU A 67 -20.32 3.18 10.79
C LEU A 67 -18.84 3.37 10.42
N PHE A 68 -18.50 3.27 9.14
CA PHE A 68 -17.12 3.46 8.69
C PHE A 68 -16.62 4.88 8.93
N SER A 69 -17.49 5.88 8.76
CA SER A 69 -17.16 7.28 9.05
C SER A 69 -16.92 7.49 10.55
N LEU A 70 -17.73 6.89 11.42
CA LEU A 70 -17.55 6.97 12.88
C LEU A 70 -16.26 6.29 13.34
N VAL A 71 -15.94 5.10 12.83
CA VAL A 71 -14.67 4.42 13.15
C VAL A 71 -13.47 5.23 12.65
N SER A 72 -13.56 5.79 11.45
CA SER A 72 -12.57 6.71 10.89
C SER A 72 -12.37 7.95 11.76
N LEU A 73 -13.43 8.63 12.16
CA LEU A 73 -13.36 9.80 13.05
C LEU A 73 -12.78 9.45 14.43
N LEU A 74 -13.19 8.31 15.00
CA LEU A 74 -12.64 7.85 16.29
C LEU A 74 -11.14 7.54 16.20
N SER A 75 -10.65 7.10 15.04
CA SER A 75 -9.22 6.85 14.85
C SER A 75 -8.37 8.12 14.98
N ILE A 76 -8.91 9.31 14.71
CA ILE A 76 -8.22 10.59 14.93
C ILE A 76 -7.78 10.71 16.40
N ALA A 77 -8.67 10.38 17.33
CA ALA A 77 -8.35 10.44 18.76
C ALA A 77 -7.19 9.49 19.11
N LEU A 78 -7.16 8.29 18.53
CA LEU A 78 -6.06 7.35 18.73
C LEU A 78 -4.73 7.90 18.18
N PHE A 79 -4.74 8.45 16.96
CA PHE A 79 -3.55 9.03 16.34
C PHE A 79 -3.00 10.24 17.12
N LEU A 80 -3.89 11.04 17.72
CA LEU A 80 -3.51 12.18 18.55
C LEU A 80 -2.97 11.75 19.93
N VAL A 81 -3.56 10.73 20.55
CA VAL A 81 -3.14 10.24 21.89
C VAL A 81 -1.77 9.59 21.83
N PHE A 82 -1.49 8.79 20.80
CA PHE A 82 -0.24 8.03 20.67
C PHE A 82 0.75 8.68 19.69
N ARG A 83 0.79 10.01 19.68
CA ARG A 83 1.57 10.77 18.69
C ARG A 83 3.07 10.51 18.80
N ILE A 84 3.73 10.41 17.64
CA ILE A 84 5.19 10.40 17.52
C ILE A 84 5.72 11.84 17.67
N VAL A 85 6.86 11.99 18.36
CA VAL A 85 7.41 13.31 18.75
C VAL A 85 8.87 13.50 18.30
N HIS A 86 9.51 12.50 17.68
CA HIS A 86 10.92 12.63 17.26
C HIS A 86 11.07 13.09 15.80
N THR A 87 12.21 13.73 15.50
CA THR A 87 12.66 14.12 14.15
C THR A 87 13.91 13.36 13.70
N ARG A 88 14.23 12.24 14.36
CA ARG A 88 15.52 11.54 14.19
C ARG A 88 15.64 10.71 12.91
N TRP A 89 14.52 10.45 12.24
CA TRP A 89 14.43 9.59 11.07
C TRP A 89 13.89 10.41 9.89
N GLY A 90 14.22 9.97 8.68
CA GLY A 90 13.87 10.62 7.43
C GLY A 90 14.27 12.10 7.35
N ASP A 91 13.44 12.85 6.63
CA ASP A 91 13.56 14.28 6.36
C ASP A 91 12.82 15.14 7.37
N ALA A 92 12.21 14.55 8.41
CA ALA A 92 11.38 15.25 9.39
C ALA A 92 12.02 16.53 9.93
N TYR A 93 13.31 16.49 10.27
CA TYR A 93 14.02 17.69 10.73
C TYR A 93 14.09 18.77 9.64
N ILE A 94 14.43 18.39 8.40
CA ILE A 94 14.53 19.31 7.26
C ILE A 94 13.16 19.90 6.95
N LEU A 95 12.10 19.09 6.95
CA LEU A 95 10.75 19.52 6.65
C LEU A 95 10.20 20.50 7.70
N ILE A 96 10.35 20.18 8.98
CA ILE A 96 9.83 21.03 10.07
C ILE A 96 10.49 22.40 10.08
N ASN A 97 11.82 22.44 9.92
CA ASN A 97 12.58 23.68 9.97
C ASN A 97 12.59 24.44 8.64
N GLY A 98 12.67 23.72 7.52
CA GLY A 98 12.71 24.30 6.17
C GLY A 98 11.41 24.97 5.80
N ILE A 99 10.26 24.36 6.12
CA ILE A 99 8.95 24.97 5.85
C ILE A 99 8.75 26.24 6.68
N ALA A 100 9.20 26.24 7.93
CA ALA A 100 9.02 27.37 8.84
C ALA A 100 10.18 28.39 8.79
N TRP A 101 11.09 28.26 7.83
CA TRP A 101 12.30 29.08 7.80
C TRP A 101 11.96 30.59 7.71
N PRO A 102 12.58 31.46 8.54
CA PRO A 102 12.23 32.87 8.60
C PRO A 102 12.42 33.61 7.27
N ASP A 103 13.55 33.38 6.61
CA ASP A 103 13.86 33.99 5.31
C ASP A 103 13.00 33.36 4.19
N PRO A 104 12.11 34.13 3.54
CA PRO A 104 11.28 33.62 2.45
C PRO A 104 12.08 33.03 1.27
N ALA A 105 13.31 33.51 1.04
CA ALA A 105 14.15 33.03 -0.08
C ALA A 105 14.74 31.64 0.17
N LEU A 106 14.88 31.23 1.44
CA LEU A 106 15.43 29.94 1.85
C LEU A 106 14.34 28.97 2.34
N ARG A 107 13.09 29.41 2.37
CA ARG A 107 11.97 28.62 2.88
C ARG A 107 11.60 27.51 1.90
N LEU A 108 11.47 26.29 2.42
CA LEU A 108 10.95 25.16 1.67
C LEU A 108 9.46 25.36 1.40
N THR A 109 9.12 25.70 0.16
CA THR A 109 7.73 25.95 -0.26
C THR A 109 7.21 24.90 -1.23
N ALA A 110 8.10 24.22 -1.96
CA ALA A 110 7.81 23.09 -2.83
C ALA A 110 9.11 22.29 -3.07
N THR A 111 9.00 21.02 -3.48
CA THR A 111 10.12 20.19 -3.96
C THR A 111 9.58 19.12 -4.91
N TRP A 112 10.34 18.78 -5.94
CA TRP A 112 10.07 17.71 -6.89
C TRP A 112 10.00 16.33 -6.25
N GLN A 113 10.57 16.14 -5.05
CA GLN A 113 10.47 14.89 -4.30
C GLN A 113 9.06 14.66 -3.72
N ALA A 114 8.30 15.73 -3.43
CA ALA A 114 6.93 15.62 -2.95
C ALA A 114 6.10 16.88 -3.27
N PRO A 115 5.84 17.17 -4.56
CA PRO A 115 5.39 18.48 -5.03
C PRO A 115 4.14 18.98 -4.31
N LEU A 116 3.07 18.19 -4.37
CA LEU A 116 1.78 18.59 -3.81
C LEU A 116 1.79 18.53 -2.29
N THR A 117 2.49 17.57 -1.70
CA THR A 117 2.51 17.37 -0.24
C THR A 117 3.24 18.50 0.46
N VAL A 118 4.47 18.81 0.02
CA VAL A 118 5.26 19.89 0.64
C VAL A 118 4.63 21.24 0.39
N TRP A 119 4.09 21.49 -0.81
CA TRP A 119 3.33 22.70 -1.07
C TRP A 119 2.13 22.85 -0.13
N LEU A 120 1.33 21.80 0.05
CA LEU A 120 0.19 21.82 0.95
C LEU A 120 0.63 22.10 2.39
N HIS A 121 1.67 21.43 2.86
CA HIS A 121 2.19 21.64 4.21
C HIS A 121 2.70 23.07 4.41
N ALA A 122 3.43 23.63 3.44
CA ALA A 122 3.92 25.00 3.50
C ALA A 122 2.79 26.03 3.51
N ARG A 123 1.71 25.80 2.75
CA ARG A 123 0.53 26.69 2.75
C ARG A 123 -0.27 26.61 4.05
N LEU A 124 -0.45 25.41 4.59
CA LEU A 124 -1.11 25.23 5.88
C LEU A 124 -0.28 25.83 7.02
N TRP A 125 1.04 25.70 6.98
CA TRP A 125 1.92 26.36 7.94
C TRP A 125 1.80 27.88 7.83
N ALA A 126 1.89 28.45 6.61
CA ALA A 126 1.78 29.89 6.41
C ALA A 126 0.45 30.45 6.94
N LEU A 127 -0.67 29.75 6.69
CA LEU A 127 -1.97 30.09 7.24
C LEU A 127 -1.98 30.01 8.78
N GLY A 128 -1.45 28.93 9.34
CA GLY A 128 -1.38 28.74 10.79
C GLY A 128 -0.46 29.75 11.48
N ASN A 129 0.65 30.14 10.85
CA ASN A 129 1.53 31.20 11.33
C ASN A 129 0.83 32.56 11.30
N ALA A 130 0.09 32.89 10.24
CA ALA A 130 -0.67 34.13 10.16
C ALA A 130 -1.79 34.22 11.21
N LEU A 131 -2.46 33.11 11.52
CA LEU A 131 -3.61 33.07 12.44
C LEU A 131 -3.22 32.82 13.91
N PHE A 132 -2.19 32.03 14.15
CA PHE A 132 -1.85 31.50 15.48
C PHE A 132 -0.37 31.68 15.85
N VAL A 133 0.44 32.28 14.98
CA VAL A 133 1.87 32.53 15.22
C VAL A 133 2.65 31.24 15.51
N TRP A 134 2.39 30.20 14.70
CA TRP A 134 3.10 28.93 14.78
C TRP A 134 4.61 29.11 14.53
N PRO A 135 5.47 28.75 15.51
CA PRO A 135 6.92 28.96 15.39
C PRO A 135 7.60 27.95 14.44
N ASP A 136 6.96 26.82 14.17
CA ASP A 136 7.48 25.74 13.33
C ASP A 136 6.34 25.04 12.56
N ALA A 137 6.68 24.09 11.68
CA ALA A 137 5.70 23.34 10.91
C ALA A 137 5.09 22.13 11.64
N TRP A 138 5.44 21.85 12.91
CA TRP A 138 4.89 20.70 13.63
C TRP A 138 3.36 20.68 13.69
N PRO A 139 2.65 21.80 13.97
CA PRO A 139 1.19 21.80 14.04
C PRO A 139 0.53 21.31 12.75
N VAL A 140 1.13 21.57 11.58
CA VAL A 140 0.63 21.05 10.31
C VAL A 140 0.62 19.53 10.32
N TYR A 141 1.75 18.88 10.61
CA TYR A 141 1.85 17.42 10.63
C TYR A 141 0.98 16.79 11.74
N ARG A 142 0.82 17.48 12.88
CA ARG A 142 -0.08 17.05 13.97
C ARG A 142 -1.55 17.03 13.57
N ILE A 143 -1.93 17.77 12.55
CA ILE A 143 -3.31 17.85 12.04
C ILE A 143 -3.47 16.98 10.80
N VAL A 144 -2.61 17.18 9.80
CA VAL A 144 -2.70 16.50 8.50
C VAL A 144 -2.52 14.99 8.65
N SER A 145 -1.54 14.54 9.46
CA SER A 145 -1.27 13.11 9.54
C SER A 145 -2.41 12.30 10.17
N PRO A 146 -3.01 12.71 11.31
CA PRO A 146 -4.21 12.04 11.84
C PRO A 146 -5.43 12.10 10.92
N LEU A 147 -5.65 13.21 10.21
CA LEU A 147 -6.74 13.33 9.24
C LEU A 147 -6.55 12.38 8.05
N ALA A 148 -5.32 12.30 7.54
CA ALA A 148 -4.94 11.34 6.52
C ALA A 148 -5.13 9.89 7.03
N GLY A 149 -4.76 9.61 8.28
CA GLY A 149 -5.00 8.31 8.91
C GLY A 149 -6.47 7.96 9.01
N ALA A 150 -7.32 8.91 9.41
CA ALA A 150 -8.75 8.71 9.43
C ALA A 150 -9.30 8.39 8.03
N LEU A 151 -8.88 9.13 7.02
CA LEU A 151 -9.24 8.85 5.63
C LEU A 151 -8.73 7.47 5.17
N TYR A 152 -7.50 7.09 5.53
CA TYR A 152 -6.95 5.76 5.28
C TYR A 152 -7.83 4.66 5.91
N ILE A 153 -8.21 4.81 7.18
CA ILE A 153 -9.09 3.85 7.87
C ILE A 153 -10.45 3.74 7.20
N TYR A 154 -11.04 4.87 6.78
CA TYR A 154 -12.29 4.84 6.02
C TYR A 154 -12.15 4.04 4.72
N LEU A 155 -11.12 4.34 3.93
CA LEU A 155 -10.84 3.65 2.67
C LEU A 155 -10.54 2.17 2.88
N LEU A 156 -9.82 1.81 3.94
CA LEU A 156 -9.53 0.43 4.31
C LEU A 156 -10.81 -0.36 4.60
N LEU A 157 -11.74 0.23 5.38
CA LEU A 157 -13.03 -0.38 5.68
C LEU A 157 -13.88 -0.56 4.41
N ARG A 158 -13.88 0.44 3.52
CA ARG A 158 -14.55 0.37 2.21
C ARG A 158 -13.98 -0.73 1.33
N LEU A 159 -12.65 -0.75 1.18
CA LEU A 159 -11.92 -1.75 0.41
C LEU A 159 -12.22 -3.15 0.92
N ALA A 160 -12.10 -3.38 2.23
CA ALA A 160 -12.40 -4.66 2.86
C ALA A 160 -13.85 -5.07 2.61
N ASP A 161 -14.83 -4.16 2.73
CA ASP A 161 -16.25 -4.48 2.51
C ASP A 161 -16.52 -5.00 1.10
N ILE A 162 -15.78 -4.51 0.11
CA ILE A 162 -15.91 -4.84 -1.30
C ILE A 162 -15.22 -6.15 -1.65
N ILE A 163 -13.96 -6.33 -1.24
CA ILE A 163 -13.15 -7.47 -1.70
C ILE A 163 -13.23 -8.68 -0.76
N GLY A 164 -13.63 -8.47 0.50
CA GLY A 164 -13.79 -9.52 1.48
C GLY A 164 -15.07 -10.30 1.24
N ARG A 165 -14.97 -11.62 1.02
CA ARG A 165 -16.13 -12.48 0.70
C ARG A 165 -17.01 -12.75 1.91
N ASN A 166 -16.41 -12.75 3.10
CA ASN A 166 -17.11 -12.98 4.36
C ASN A 166 -16.49 -12.11 5.46
N ARG A 167 -17.15 -12.08 6.62
CA ARG A 167 -16.73 -11.24 7.76
C ARG A 167 -15.30 -11.52 8.21
N THR A 168 -14.89 -12.79 8.24
CA THR A 168 -13.54 -13.18 8.64
C THR A 168 -12.49 -12.62 7.71
N GLU A 169 -12.71 -12.70 6.39
CA GLU A 169 -11.79 -12.14 5.40
C GLU A 169 -11.74 -10.60 5.48
N LYS A 170 -12.88 -9.94 5.72
CA LYS A 170 -12.93 -8.49 5.94
C LYS A 170 -12.09 -8.08 7.15
N LEU A 171 -12.26 -8.77 8.27
CA LEU A 171 -11.50 -8.51 9.49
C LEU A 171 -10.02 -8.84 9.34
N LEU A 172 -9.66 -9.87 8.55
CA LEU A 172 -8.28 -10.19 8.24
C LEU A 172 -7.63 -9.05 7.45
N ILE A 173 -8.29 -8.53 6.40
CA ILE A 173 -7.81 -7.39 5.61
C ILE A 173 -7.62 -6.17 6.51
N VAL A 174 -8.66 -5.80 7.28
CA VAL A 174 -8.59 -4.65 8.18
C VAL A 174 -7.49 -4.85 9.22
N GLY A 175 -7.43 -6.01 9.85
CA GLY A 175 -6.46 -6.32 10.90
C GLY A 175 -5.03 -6.22 10.39
N LEU A 176 -4.69 -6.93 9.30
CA LEU A 176 -3.34 -6.91 8.74
C LEU A 176 -2.91 -5.51 8.29
N MET A 177 -3.78 -4.80 7.56
CA MET A 177 -3.49 -3.46 7.04
C MET A 177 -3.44 -2.41 8.15
N ALA A 178 -4.21 -2.58 9.23
CA ALA A 178 -4.23 -1.67 10.37
C ALA A 178 -3.09 -1.90 11.37
N THR A 179 -2.30 -2.95 11.19
CA THR A 179 -1.12 -3.25 12.00
C THR A 179 0.20 -3.12 11.23
N LEU A 180 0.18 -2.50 10.06
CA LEU A 180 1.40 -2.20 9.30
C LEU A 180 2.25 -1.16 10.03
N GLY A 181 3.58 -1.25 9.88
CA GLY A 181 4.49 -0.20 10.35
C GLY A 181 4.19 1.15 9.69
N THR A 182 3.69 1.15 8.45
CA THR A 182 3.17 2.33 7.73
C THR A 182 2.12 3.11 8.53
N MET A 183 1.39 2.48 9.46
CA MET A 183 0.43 3.19 10.32
C MET A 183 1.09 4.28 11.18
N GLN A 184 2.38 4.15 11.48
CA GLN A 184 3.14 5.14 12.23
C GLN A 184 3.11 6.53 11.57
N LEU A 185 3.01 6.60 10.24
CA LEU A 185 2.93 7.85 9.49
C LEU A 185 1.76 8.74 9.97
N PHE A 186 0.65 8.11 10.38
CA PHE A 186 -0.57 8.82 10.78
C PHE A 186 -0.52 9.38 12.21
N PHE A 187 0.43 8.97 13.04
CA PHE A 187 0.59 9.43 14.42
C PHE A 187 1.36 10.77 14.49
N GLY A 188 1.06 11.72 13.61
CA GLY A 188 1.72 13.04 13.58
C GLY A 188 3.19 12.99 13.16
N TYR A 189 3.61 11.93 12.47
CA TYR A 189 4.96 11.80 11.94
C TYR A 189 5.18 12.83 10.81
N ALA A 190 6.32 13.54 10.90
CA ALA A 190 6.55 14.73 10.11
C ALA A 190 7.21 14.43 8.76
N GLU A 191 6.53 13.63 7.93
CA GLU A 191 7.03 13.18 6.63
C GLU A 191 6.04 13.39 5.50
N ASN A 192 6.52 13.25 4.26
CA ASN A 192 5.73 13.47 3.05
C ASN A 192 4.98 12.23 2.55
N TYR A 193 5.10 11.08 3.23
CA TYR A 193 4.53 9.81 2.77
C TYR A 193 3.10 9.57 3.24
N THR A 194 2.58 10.37 4.18
CA THR A 194 1.28 10.13 4.81
C THR A 194 0.12 10.24 3.80
N LEU A 195 0.14 11.25 2.93
CA LEU A 195 -0.87 11.41 1.88
C LEU A 195 -0.66 10.41 0.73
N ALA A 196 0.58 10.04 0.43
CA ALA A 196 0.89 9.02 -0.56
C ALA A 196 0.31 7.65 -0.15
N ALA A 197 0.43 7.27 1.13
CA ALA A 197 -0.16 6.03 1.66
C ALA A 197 -1.70 5.99 1.47
N VAL A 198 -2.38 7.12 1.71
CA VAL A 198 -3.82 7.27 1.43
C VAL A 198 -4.11 7.14 -0.07
N GLY A 199 -3.31 7.80 -0.90
CA GLY A 199 -3.43 7.78 -2.36
C GLY A 199 -3.28 6.37 -2.95
N ILE A 200 -2.29 5.60 -2.49
CA ILE A 200 -2.09 4.20 -2.88
C ILE A 200 -3.33 3.37 -2.52
N LEU A 201 -3.84 3.49 -1.30
CA LEU A 201 -5.02 2.71 -0.88
C LEU A 201 -6.27 3.10 -1.68
N LEU A 202 -6.45 4.39 -1.98
CA LEU A 202 -7.52 4.90 -2.85
C LEU A 202 -7.40 4.34 -4.27
N PHE A 203 -6.19 4.36 -4.85
CA PHE A 203 -5.92 3.77 -6.16
C PHE A 203 -6.27 2.28 -6.19
N LEU A 204 -5.76 1.50 -5.23
CA LEU A 204 -6.04 0.06 -5.14
C LEU A 204 -7.54 -0.23 -5.02
N TRP A 205 -8.25 0.55 -4.20
CA TRP A 205 -9.70 0.44 -4.05
C TRP A 205 -10.47 0.73 -5.33
N LEU A 206 -10.17 1.86 -5.99
CA LEU A 206 -10.85 2.26 -7.24
C LEU A 206 -10.49 1.33 -8.41
N ALA A 207 -9.26 0.83 -8.46
CA ALA A 207 -8.82 -0.12 -9.48
C ALA A 207 -9.58 -1.45 -9.34
N LEU A 208 -9.70 -1.99 -8.13
CA LEU A 208 -10.46 -3.22 -7.87
C LEU A 208 -11.95 -3.05 -8.16
N GLU A 209 -12.55 -1.91 -7.82
CA GLU A 209 -13.93 -1.60 -8.20
C GLU A 209 -14.11 -1.46 -9.72
N THR A 210 -13.11 -0.93 -10.42
CA THR A 210 -13.10 -0.85 -11.89
C THR A 210 -13.02 -2.25 -12.52
N LEU A 211 -12.19 -3.14 -11.96
CA LEU A 211 -12.12 -4.55 -12.37
C LEU A 211 -13.44 -5.30 -12.11
N HIS A 212 -14.23 -4.88 -11.12
CA HIS A 212 -15.60 -5.37 -10.88
C HIS A 212 -16.66 -4.70 -11.77
N GLY A 213 -16.28 -3.79 -12.67
CA GLY A 213 -17.19 -3.07 -13.54
C GLY A 213 -18.09 -2.05 -12.81
N ARG A 214 -17.74 -1.67 -11.59
CA ARG A 214 -18.54 -0.74 -10.75
C ARG A 214 -18.13 0.72 -10.92
N ARG A 215 -16.94 0.97 -11.44
CA ARG A 215 -16.34 2.30 -11.61
C ARG A 215 -15.74 2.46 -13.01
N ALA A 216 -15.67 3.70 -13.44
CA ALA A 216 -15.01 4.08 -14.69
C ALA A 216 -13.48 4.11 -14.50
N LEU A 217 -12.75 3.81 -15.57
CA LEU A 217 -11.30 3.70 -15.57
C LEU A 217 -10.57 5.01 -15.24
N TRP A 218 -11.20 6.16 -15.51
CA TRP A 218 -10.61 7.46 -15.19
C TRP A 218 -10.47 7.70 -13.68
N GLN A 219 -11.26 7.03 -12.83
CA GLN A 219 -11.21 7.21 -11.38
C GLN A 219 -9.91 6.68 -10.76
N PRO A 220 -9.51 5.41 -10.96
CA PRO A 220 -8.20 4.95 -10.50
C PRO A 220 -7.05 5.69 -11.20
N ALA A 221 -7.20 6.09 -12.46
CA ALA A 221 -6.18 6.90 -13.15
C ALA A 221 -5.96 8.26 -12.48
N LEU A 222 -7.04 8.99 -12.18
CA LEU A 222 -6.96 10.26 -11.46
C LEU A 222 -6.38 10.08 -10.05
N ALA A 223 -6.80 9.04 -9.34
CA ALA A 223 -6.28 8.75 -8.00
C ALA A 223 -4.76 8.50 -8.05
N LEU A 224 -4.27 7.69 -8.99
CA LEU A 224 -2.84 7.45 -9.15
C LEU A 224 -2.10 8.72 -9.62
N ALA A 225 -2.66 9.49 -10.55
CA ALA A 225 -2.08 10.75 -11.01
C ALA A 225 -1.84 11.74 -9.86
N VAL A 226 -2.85 11.93 -9.00
CA VAL A 226 -2.73 12.76 -7.79
C VAL A 226 -1.72 12.16 -6.81
N THR A 227 -1.70 10.84 -6.67
CA THR A 227 -0.74 10.14 -5.81
C THR A 227 0.71 10.34 -6.29
N ASN A 228 0.96 10.30 -7.61
CA ASN A 228 2.25 10.61 -8.22
C ASN A 228 2.67 12.06 -7.94
N GLY A 229 1.71 13.01 -7.96
CA GLY A 229 1.95 14.40 -7.58
C GLY A 229 2.18 14.61 -6.07
N LEU A 230 1.62 13.75 -5.22
CA LEU A 230 1.89 13.76 -3.77
C LEU A 230 3.29 13.21 -3.49
N HIS A 231 3.70 12.15 -4.19
CA HIS A 231 5.04 11.58 -4.10
C HIS A 231 5.41 10.75 -5.36
N PRO A 232 6.50 11.07 -6.09
CA PRO A 232 6.87 10.41 -7.34
C PRO A 232 7.24 8.93 -7.21
N SER A 233 7.61 8.44 -6.02
CA SER A 233 7.89 7.00 -5.82
C SER A 233 6.68 6.10 -6.16
N THR A 234 5.49 6.67 -6.26
CA THR A 234 4.25 5.96 -6.59
C THR A 234 4.06 5.72 -8.10
N VAL A 235 4.86 6.38 -8.95
CA VAL A 235 4.90 6.15 -10.42
C VAL A 235 5.20 4.69 -10.75
N VAL A 236 5.86 3.96 -9.85
CA VAL A 236 6.09 2.52 -10.00
C VAL A 236 4.80 1.70 -10.15
N LEU A 237 3.64 2.24 -9.77
CA LEU A 237 2.33 1.61 -9.96
C LEU A 237 1.69 1.84 -11.33
N ASP A 238 2.21 2.75 -12.16
CA ASP A 238 1.65 3.06 -13.47
C ASP A 238 1.50 1.82 -14.39
N PRO A 239 2.46 0.86 -14.44
CA PRO A 239 2.27 -0.38 -15.18
C PRO A 239 1.08 -1.21 -14.69
N ALA A 240 0.74 -1.15 -13.40
CA ALA A 240 -0.44 -1.83 -12.88
C ALA A 240 -1.75 -1.15 -13.32
N LEU A 241 -1.77 0.17 -13.50
CA LEU A 241 -2.90 0.87 -14.11
C LEU A 241 -3.07 0.48 -15.58
N LEU A 242 -1.99 0.30 -16.34
CA LEU A 242 -2.05 -0.19 -17.73
C LEU A 242 -2.63 -1.61 -17.81
N TYR A 243 -2.33 -2.46 -16.82
CA TYR A 243 -2.96 -3.77 -16.70
C TYR A 243 -4.48 -3.67 -16.46
N VAL A 244 -4.93 -2.73 -15.61
CA VAL A 244 -6.36 -2.47 -15.40
C VAL A 244 -7.03 -1.96 -16.68
N LEU A 245 -6.38 -1.06 -17.42
CA LEU A 245 -6.84 -0.60 -18.75
C LEU A 245 -7.04 -1.79 -19.69
N TRP A 246 -6.05 -2.67 -19.80
CA TRP A 246 -6.13 -3.83 -20.69
C TRP A 246 -7.30 -4.76 -20.34
N LEU A 247 -7.52 -5.05 -19.06
CA LEU A 247 -8.66 -5.85 -18.61
C LEU A 247 -9.99 -5.14 -18.85
N TRP A 248 -10.04 -3.83 -18.61
CA TRP A 248 -11.23 -3.02 -18.84
C TRP A 248 -11.64 -3.03 -20.32
N VAL A 249 -10.69 -2.85 -21.24
CA VAL A 249 -10.96 -2.91 -22.68
C VAL A 249 -11.52 -4.27 -23.09
N ARG A 250 -10.91 -5.36 -22.62
CA ARG A 250 -11.40 -6.73 -22.88
C ARG A 250 -12.82 -6.97 -22.35
N ALA A 251 -13.14 -6.42 -21.20
CA ALA A 251 -14.47 -6.54 -20.63
C ALA A 251 -15.53 -5.78 -21.46
N GLU A 252 -15.19 -4.58 -21.95
CA GLU A 252 -16.09 -3.77 -22.79
C GLU A 252 -16.28 -4.35 -24.20
N GLU A 253 -15.21 -4.87 -24.81
CA GLU A 253 -15.30 -5.63 -26.08
C GLU A 253 -16.25 -6.83 -25.94
N GLY A 254 -16.14 -7.57 -24.83
CA GLY A 254 -17.00 -8.72 -24.54
C GLY A 254 -18.47 -8.38 -24.31
N LYS A 255 -18.79 -7.20 -23.77
CA LYS A 255 -20.18 -6.72 -23.62
C LYS A 255 -20.80 -6.39 -24.98
N ARG A 256 -20.08 -5.63 -25.80
CA ARG A 256 -20.54 -5.24 -27.15
C ARG A 256 -20.73 -6.42 -28.09
N GLY A 257 -19.84 -7.42 -28.04
CA GLY A 257 -19.97 -8.64 -28.85
C GLY A 257 -21.22 -9.46 -28.54
N LYS A 258 -21.82 -9.31 -27.34
CA LYS A 258 -23.09 -9.97 -26.99
C LYS A 258 -24.31 -9.18 -27.49
N GLU A 259 -24.22 -7.85 -27.51
CA GLU A 259 -25.31 -6.97 -27.98
C GLU A 259 -25.38 -6.92 -29.52
N GLY A 260 -24.25 -7.00 -30.22
CA GLY A 260 -24.15 -6.85 -31.68
C GLY A 260 -24.55 -8.07 -32.53
N LYS A 261 -25.21 -9.09 -31.99
CA LYS A 261 -25.68 -10.25 -32.80
C LYS A 261 -26.86 -9.92 -33.74
N SER A 262 -27.38 -8.71 -33.71
CA SER A 262 -28.38 -8.21 -34.66
C SER A 262 -27.72 -7.43 -35.81
N GLY A 263 -27.06 -8.14 -36.72
CA GLY A 263 -27.00 -7.80 -38.15
C GLY A 263 -26.17 -6.59 -38.64
N GLU A 264 -25.84 -5.58 -37.83
CA GLU A 264 -25.28 -4.34 -38.38
C GLU A 264 -23.99 -3.84 -37.71
N THR A 265 -22.98 -3.68 -38.55
CA THR A 265 -21.68 -3.01 -38.36
C THR A 265 -20.72 -3.61 -37.33
N GLU A 266 -19.63 -4.16 -37.88
CA GLU A 266 -18.36 -4.45 -37.22
C GLU A 266 -17.80 -3.17 -36.57
N VAL A 267 -18.27 -2.83 -35.37
CA VAL A 267 -17.75 -1.69 -34.62
C VAL A 267 -16.30 -2.01 -34.25
N SER A 268 -15.35 -1.31 -34.90
CA SER A 268 -13.92 -1.54 -34.71
C SER A 268 -13.51 -1.47 -33.24
N GLY A 269 -12.81 -2.51 -32.75
CA GLY A 269 -12.23 -2.54 -31.40
C GLY A 269 -11.35 -1.33 -31.09
N GLY A 270 -10.84 -0.64 -32.13
CA GLY A 270 -10.11 0.61 -32.01
C GLY A 270 -10.84 1.70 -31.21
N ARG A 271 -12.17 1.82 -31.31
CA ARG A 271 -12.91 2.84 -30.55
C ARG A 271 -12.88 2.60 -29.03
N VAL A 272 -12.90 1.34 -28.59
CA VAL A 272 -12.83 0.99 -27.15
C VAL A 272 -11.45 1.32 -26.59
N TRP A 273 -10.39 0.99 -27.35
CA TRP A 273 -9.01 1.33 -26.99
C TRP A 273 -8.77 2.83 -26.87
N VAL A 274 -9.22 3.63 -27.85
CA VAL A 274 -9.08 5.10 -27.80
C VAL A 274 -9.79 5.67 -26.57
N SER A 275 -11.01 5.21 -26.27
CA SER A 275 -11.73 5.61 -25.07
C SER A 275 -11.01 5.21 -23.78
N GLY A 276 -10.47 3.98 -23.70
CA GLY A 276 -9.72 3.51 -22.54
C GLY A 276 -8.44 4.32 -22.33
N LEU A 277 -7.68 4.56 -23.39
CA LEU A 277 -6.47 5.39 -23.37
C LEU A 277 -6.78 6.82 -22.94
N ALA A 278 -7.86 7.42 -23.45
CA ALA A 278 -8.28 8.76 -23.03
C ALA A 278 -8.63 8.81 -21.53
N GLN A 279 -9.33 7.79 -21.01
CA GLN A 279 -9.66 7.72 -19.58
C GLN A 279 -8.43 7.60 -18.68
N VAL A 280 -7.32 7.04 -19.17
CA VAL A 280 -6.06 6.97 -18.42
C VAL A 280 -5.21 8.23 -18.62
N PHE A 281 -4.96 8.60 -19.88
CA PHE A 281 -4.01 9.65 -20.24
C PHE A 281 -4.49 11.04 -19.83
N VAL A 282 -5.78 11.37 -19.98
CA VAL A 282 -6.29 12.71 -19.67
C VAL A 282 -6.10 13.08 -18.18
N PRO A 283 -6.51 12.24 -17.20
CA PRO A 283 -6.23 12.53 -15.79
C PRO A 283 -4.73 12.61 -15.47
N MET A 284 -3.93 11.69 -16.01
CA MET A 284 -2.47 11.66 -15.77
C MET A 284 -1.80 12.93 -16.28
N ALA A 285 -2.08 13.32 -17.53
CA ALA A 285 -1.55 14.52 -18.13
C ALA A 285 -2.05 15.79 -17.42
N ALA A 286 -3.34 15.87 -17.07
CA ALA A 286 -3.90 17.02 -16.37
C ALA A 286 -3.21 17.29 -15.03
N VAL A 287 -3.01 16.25 -14.21
CA VAL A 287 -2.32 16.39 -12.92
C VAL A 287 -0.84 16.66 -13.12
N ALA A 288 -0.16 15.95 -14.04
CA ALA A 288 1.26 16.18 -14.32
C ALA A 288 1.54 17.62 -14.78
N LEU A 289 0.74 18.14 -15.71
CA LEU A 289 0.83 19.53 -16.16
C LEU A 289 0.50 20.51 -15.04
N GLY A 290 -0.47 20.19 -14.17
CA GLY A 290 -0.79 20.99 -12.99
C GLY A 290 0.37 21.04 -11.98
N VAL A 291 1.04 19.91 -11.75
CA VAL A 291 2.25 19.84 -10.91
C VAL A 291 3.38 20.64 -11.53
N VAL A 292 3.66 20.48 -12.82
CA VAL A 292 4.69 21.28 -13.51
C VAL A 292 4.39 22.77 -13.38
N ALA A 293 3.16 23.20 -13.66
CA ALA A 293 2.77 24.59 -13.53
C ALA A 293 2.92 25.11 -12.09
N LEU A 294 2.53 24.31 -11.10
CA LEU A 294 2.73 24.64 -9.68
C LEU A 294 4.21 24.84 -9.34
N MET A 295 5.06 23.94 -9.82
CA MET A 295 6.50 23.96 -9.56
C MET A 295 7.17 25.18 -10.22
N GLU A 296 6.83 25.49 -11.47
CA GLU A 296 7.28 26.71 -12.16
C GLU A 296 6.85 27.99 -11.42
N LEU A 297 5.57 28.08 -11.03
CA LEU A 297 5.04 29.23 -10.28
C LEU A 297 5.63 29.38 -8.87
N SER A 298 6.19 28.30 -8.32
CA SER A 298 6.84 28.29 -7.01
C SER A 298 8.36 28.55 -7.08
N GLY A 299 8.90 28.89 -8.26
CA GLY A 299 10.33 29.10 -8.46
C GLY A 299 11.17 27.82 -8.42
N HIS A 300 10.52 26.65 -8.41
CA HIS A 300 11.13 25.33 -8.42
C HIS A 300 10.82 24.61 -9.74
N GLY A 301 10.95 25.31 -10.87
CA GLY A 301 10.60 24.80 -12.19
C GLY A 301 11.42 23.59 -12.67
N LEU A 302 11.27 23.21 -13.94
CA LEU A 302 11.99 22.08 -14.53
C LEU A 302 13.53 22.25 -14.46
N ALA A 303 14.02 23.49 -14.41
CA ALA A 303 15.45 23.75 -14.22
C ALA A 303 15.96 23.22 -12.86
N THR A 304 15.20 23.35 -11.77
CA THR A 304 15.61 22.85 -10.44
C THR A 304 15.55 21.33 -10.37
N LEU A 305 14.59 20.70 -11.07
CA LEU A 305 14.49 19.23 -11.19
C LEU A 305 15.77 18.59 -11.77
N THR A 306 16.49 19.32 -12.62
CA THR A 306 17.75 18.83 -13.23
C THR A 306 18.99 19.24 -12.44
N THR A 307 18.85 20.07 -11.40
CA THR A 307 19.96 20.66 -10.66
C THR A 307 19.84 20.40 -9.15
N THR A 308 19.21 21.30 -8.40
CA THR A 308 19.20 21.31 -6.93
C THR A 308 18.17 20.36 -6.32
N ASP A 309 17.15 19.96 -7.09
CA ASP A 309 15.99 19.18 -6.63
C ASP A 309 15.84 17.88 -7.44
N ARG A 310 16.96 17.42 -8.01
CA ARG A 310 17.02 16.18 -8.77
C ARG A 310 16.80 14.97 -7.85
N PRO A 311 16.08 13.93 -8.30
CA PRO A 311 15.89 12.73 -7.49
C PRO A 311 17.21 11.96 -7.30
N GLY A 312 17.24 11.05 -6.32
CA GLY A 312 18.45 10.33 -5.91
C GLY A 312 19.28 11.08 -4.87
N GLY A 313 18.65 11.98 -4.12
CA GLY A 313 19.23 12.62 -2.94
C GLY A 313 20.55 13.39 -3.17
N GLY A 314 21.48 13.27 -2.23
CA GLY A 314 22.68 14.08 -2.10
C GLY A 314 23.77 13.83 -3.16
N ASP A 315 23.72 12.74 -3.92
CA ASP A 315 24.57 12.51 -5.10
C ASP A 315 23.81 12.40 -6.42
N ALA A 316 22.46 12.43 -6.36
CA ALA A 316 21.55 12.22 -7.48
C ALA A 316 21.67 10.85 -8.15
N ARG A 317 22.03 9.83 -7.38
CA ARG A 317 21.98 8.45 -7.84
C ARG A 317 20.70 7.80 -7.38
N TRP A 318 19.88 7.42 -8.35
CA TRP A 318 18.55 6.85 -8.07
C TRP A 318 18.64 5.40 -7.63
N PHE A 319 19.65 4.68 -8.10
CA PHE A 319 19.72 3.24 -7.95
C PHE A 319 20.92 2.82 -7.11
N VAL A 320 20.73 1.77 -6.31
CA VAL A 320 21.81 1.08 -5.61
C VAL A 320 22.83 0.63 -6.66
N PRO A 321 24.13 0.93 -6.49
CA PRO A 321 25.14 0.57 -7.49
C PRO A 321 25.26 -0.95 -7.63
N LEU A 322 25.48 -1.44 -8.85
CA LEU A 322 25.56 -2.89 -9.10
C LEU A 322 26.82 -3.52 -8.49
N THR A 323 27.97 -2.84 -8.61
CA THR A 323 29.29 -3.46 -8.38
C THR A 323 30.21 -2.68 -7.45
N GLU A 324 30.14 -1.34 -7.42
CA GLU A 324 31.07 -0.52 -6.65
C GLU A 324 30.37 0.67 -6.00
N VAL A 325 30.71 0.93 -4.73
CA VAL A 325 30.32 2.14 -3.99
C VAL A 325 31.35 3.21 -4.28
N SER A 326 30.91 4.37 -4.74
CA SER A 326 31.75 5.47 -5.20
C SER A 326 31.42 6.82 -4.55
N THR A 327 30.30 6.92 -3.85
CA THR A 327 29.93 8.10 -3.06
C THR A 327 29.69 7.72 -1.60
N ARG A 328 29.69 8.71 -0.71
CA ARG A 328 29.33 8.51 0.70
C ARG A 328 27.84 8.21 0.94
N TRP A 329 27.00 8.43 -0.08
CA TRP A 329 25.55 8.21 -0.03
C TRP A 329 25.18 6.79 -0.50
N GLU A 330 26.14 6.09 -1.11
CA GLU A 330 26.02 4.67 -1.45
C GLU A 330 26.55 3.82 -0.29
N ARG A 331 25.70 3.03 0.36
CA ARG A 331 26.11 2.20 1.52
C ARG A 331 26.57 0.80 1.16
N TYR A 332 26.07 0.28 0.06
CA TYR A 332 26.27 -1.10 -0.35
C TYR A 332 26.02 -1.25 -1.85
N THR A 333 26.47 -2.38 -2.40
CA THR A 333 26.14 -2.78 -3.77
C THR A 333 24.89 -3.65 -3.80
N MET A 334 24.19 -3.67 -4.95
CA MET A 334 22.87 -4.29 -5.11
C MET A 334 22.86 -5.78 -4.73
N PHE A 335 23.94 -6.51 -5.00
CA PHE A 335 24.03 -7.95 -4.71
C PHE A 335 24.80 -8.28 -3.44
N SER A 336 25.13 -7.28 -2.62
CA SER A 336 25.79 -7.50 -1.35
C SER A 336 24.83 -8.06 -0.29
N TRP A 337 25.37 -8.80 0.68
CA TRP A 337 24.61 -9.26 1.84
C TRP A 337 24.09 -8.10 2.68
N ALA A 338 24.84 -7.00 2.77
CA ALA A 338 24.43 -5.81 3.51
C ALA A 338 23.13 -5.22 2.96
N HIS A 339 23.01 -5.09 1.63
CA HIS A 339 21.79 -4.63 0.96
C HIS A 339 20.61 -5.56 1.22
N LEU A 340 20.77 -6.87 0.96
CA LEU A 340 19.70 -7.83 1.18
C LEU A 340 19.22 -7.83 2.64
N ARG A 341 20.14 -7.73 3.60
CA ARG A 341 19.81 -7.64 5.03
C ARG A 341 19.05 -6.36 5.35
N ASP A 342 19.44 -5.22 4.78
CA ASP A 342 18.75 -3.94 4.98
C ASP A 342 17.32 -3.99 4.44
N TRP A 343 17.16 -4.51 3.21
CA TRP A 343 15.85 -4.75 2.61
C TRP A 343 14.97 -5.71 3.42
N LEU A 344 15.55 -6.78 3.99
CA LEU A 344 14.81 -7.70 4.86
C LEU A 344 14.41 -7.03 6.20
N ASN A 345 15.27 -6.21 6.78
CA ASN A 345 14.93 -5.44 7.98
C ASN A 345 13.76 -4.49 7.71
N GLU A 346 13.76 -3.84 6.55
CA GLU A 346 12.66 -2.98 6.12
C GLU A 346 11.33 -3.75 6.06
N GLN A 347 11.32 -4.95 5.46
CA GLN A 347 10.12 -5.80 5.45
C GLN A 347 9.69 -6.23 6.87
N MET A 348 10.65 -6.48 7.78
CA MET A 348 10.35 -6.85 9.16
C MET A 348 9.79 -5.69 9.98
N LEU A 349 10.23 -4.46 9.70
CA LEU A 349 9.71 -3.27 10.37
C LEU A 349 8.30 -2.93 9.89
N THR A 350 8.09 -2.93 8.58
CA THR A 350 6.87 -2.38 8.00
C THR A 350 5.76 -3.40 7.83
N ALA A 351 6.10 -4.66 7.57
CA ALA A 351 5.13 -5.71 7.28
C ALA A 351 5.61 -7.11 7.74
N PRO A 352 5.87 -7.31 9.05
CA PRO A 352 6.62 -8.47 9.56
C PRO A 352 6.07 -9.84 9.16
N VAL A 353 4.75 -9.96 8.95
CA VAL A 353 4.11 -11.23 8.57
C VAL A 353 3.93 -11.40 7.07
N THR A 354 4.15 -10.33 6.29
CA THR A 354 3.72 -10.27 4.88
C THR A 354 4.62 -11.08 3.98
N LEU A 355 5.93 -10.81 4.00
CA LEU A 355 6.90 -11.52 3.16
C LEU A 355 6.86 -13.04 3.44
N GLY A 356 7.00 -13.42 4.72
CA GLY A 356 6.94 -14.83 5.12
C GLY A 356 5.60 -15.49 4.78
N GLY A 357 4.48 -14.79 5.01
CA GLY A 357 3.15 -15.28 4.65
C GLY A 357 2.99 -15.52 3.14
N LEU A 358 3.51 -14.61 2.30
CA LEU A 358 3.48 -14.75 0.85
C LEU A 358 4.36 -15.92 0.36
N VAL A 359 5.55 -16.10 0.94
CA VAL A 359 6.42 -17.25 0.63
C VAL A 359 5.72 -18.57 0.96
N ILE A 360 5.16 -18.69 2.17
CA ILE A 360 4.42 -19.88 2.59
C ILE A 360 3.23 -20.12 1.66
N ALA A 361 2.51 -19.06 1.30
CA ALA A 361 1.38 -19.14 0.39
C ALA A 361 1.79 -19.62 -1.01
N ALA A 362 2.89 -19.09 -1.55
CA ALA A 362 3.42 -19.49 -2.85
C ALA A 362 3.81 -20.98 -2.86
N VAL A 363 4.54 -21.44 -1.84
CA VAL A 363 4.91 -22.86 -1.69
C VAL A 363 3.68 -23.75 -1.62
N ALA A 364 2.67 -23.38 -0.81
CA ALA A 364 1.42 -24.12 -0.70
C ALA A 364 0.63 -24.17 -2.03
N MET A 365 0.64 -23.10 -2.82
CA MET A 365 0.02 -23.11 -4.16
C MET A 365 0.79 -24.00 -5.13
N MET A 366 2.12 -23.98 -5.10
CA MET A 366 2.95 -24.83 -5.97
C MET A 366 2.77 -26.32 -5.67
N THR A 367 2.73 -26.71 -4.40
CA THR A 367 2.50 -28.11 -4.00
C THR A 367 1.13 -28.60 -4.43
N ARG A 368 0.08 -27.79 -4.26
CA ARG A 368 -1.27 -28.12 -4.75
C ARG A 368 -1.36 -28.28 -6.25
N ARG A 369 -0.73 -27.39 -7.02
CA ARG A 369 -0.70 -27.50 -8.48
C ARG A 369 -0.02 -28.78 -8.95
N ARG A 370 1.05 -29.22 -8.26
CA ARG A 370 1.71 -30.50 -8.54
C ARG A 370 0.78 -31.68 -8.24
N GLN A 371 0.10 -31.68 -7.10
CA GLN A 371 -0.86 -32.73 -6.74
C GLN A 371 -2.04 -32.80 -7.72
N GLN A 372 -2.61 -31.66 -8.13
CA GLN A 372 -3.69 -31.61 -9.12
C GLN A 372 -3.26 -32.12 -10.48
N ARG A 373 -2.04 -31.78 -10.94
CA ARG A 373 -1.49 -32.31 -12.21
C ARG A 373 -1.28 -33.81 -12.17
N ALA A 374 -0.80 -34.34 -11.04
CA ALA A 374 -0.67 -35.79 -10.85
C ALA A 374 -2.04 -36.49 -10.94
N ALA A 375 -3.04 -36.00 -10.21
CA ALA A 375 -4.40 -36.58 -10.23
C ALA A 375 -5.12 -36.44 -11.59
N THR A 376 -4.91 -35.33 -12.32
CA THR A 376 -5.54 -35.14 -13.64
C THR A 376 -4.95 -36.10 -14.69
N THR A 377 -3.67 -36.47 -14.54
CA THR A 377 -3.02 -37.43 -15.45
C THR A 377 -3.65 -38.83 -15.34
N GLU A 378 -4.21 -39.18 -14.18
CA GLU A 378 -4.92 -40.46 -13.96
C GLU A 378 -6.37 -40.47 -14.46
N HIS A 379 -6.98 -39.30 -14.71
CA HIS A 379 -8.42 -39.16 -14.99
C HIS A 379 -8.78 -38.58 -16.37
N LEU A 380 -7.85 -38.56 -17.32
CA LEU A 380 -8.06 -38.08 -18.70
C LEU A 380 -9.02 -38.95 -19.56
N GLY A 381 -9.86 -39.79 -18.95
CA GLY A 381 -10.73 -40.76 -19.64
C GLY A 381 -12.20 -40.40 -19.83
N THR A 382 -12.81 -39.46 -19.08
CA THR A 382 -14.29 -39.33 -19.10
C THR A 382 -14.85 -37.90 -18.99
N ASN A 383 -15.53 -37.49 -20.06
CA ASN A 383 -16.60 -36.49 -20.19
C ASN A 383 -16.39 -35.02 -19.73
N SER A 384 -16.31 -34.14 -20.73
CA SER A 384 -16.18 -32.68 -20.63
C SER A 384 -17.42 -31.96 -21.21
N GLN A 385 -18.45 -31.68 -20.41
CA GLN A 385 -19.54 -30.76 -20.85
C GLN A 385 -20.15 -29.81 -19.77
N ALA A 386 -19.78 -29.86 -18.49
CA ALA A 386 -20.51 -29.12 -17.43
C ALA A 386 -19.90 -27.75 -16.97
N GLY A 387 -19.13 -27.03 -17.78
CA GLY A 387 -18.16 -26.04 -17.25
C GLY A 387 -18.42 -24.52 -17.32
N THR A 388 -19.37 -24.01 -18.13
CA THR A 388 -19.27 -22.60 -18.60
C THR A 388 -19.47 -21.50 -17.53
N ALA A 389 -20.39 -21.65 -16.58
CA ALA A 389 -20.67 -20.60 -15.59
C ALA A 389 -19.59 -20.46 -14.50
N LYS A 390 -18.99 -21.59 -14.09
CA LYS A 390 -17.94 -21.62 -13.05
C LYS A 390 -16.63 -20.97 -13.51
N HIS A 391 -16.39 -20.94 -14.83
CA HIS A 391 -15.21 -20.30 -15.41
C HIS A 391 -15.24 -18.77 -15.33
N ALA A 392 -16.41 -18.13 -15.38
CA ALA A 392 -16.52 -16.67 -15.38
C ALA A 392 -16.24 -16.05 -14.00
N GLU A 393 -16.67 -16.69 -12.91
CA GLU A 393 -16.38 -16.19 -11.56
C GLU A 393 -14.91 -16.43 -11.16
N ALA A 394 -14.34 -17.56 -11.61
CA ALA A 394 -12.93 -17.88 -11.40
C ALA A 394 -11.99 -16.90 -12.12
N SER A 395 -12.38 -16.35 -13.27
CA SER A 395 -11.55 -15.42 -14.03
C SER A 395 -11.42 -14.06 -13.35
N SER A 396 -12.51 -13.49 -12.81
CA SER A 396 -12.49 -12.22 -12.08
C SER A 396 -11.59 -12.30 -10.84
N GLY A 397 -11.73 -13.37 -10.05
CA GLY A 397 -10.91 -13.56 -8.86
C GLY A 397 -9.42 -13.78 -9.18
N SER A 398 -9.07 -14.23 -10.37
CA SER A 398 -7.69 -14.36 -10.84
C SER A 398 -7.11 -13.00 -11.24
N ALA A 399 -7.87 -12.20 -11.99
CA ALA A 399 -7.47 -10.87 -12.43
C ALA A 399 -7.09 -9.94 -11.25
N GLU A 400 -7.88 -9.94 -10.18
CA GLU A 400 -7.58 -9.19 -8.94
C GLU A 400 -6.24 -9.60 -8.33
N LEU A 401 -5.96 -10.91 -8.24
CA LEU A 401 -4.70 -11.40 -7.64
C LEU A 401 -3.50 -11.04 -8.50
N VAL A 402 -3.64 -11.11 -9.82
CA VAL A 402 -2.57 -10.70 -10.75
C VAL A 402 -2.31 -9.20 -10.62
N PHE A 403 -3.37 -8.37 -10.54
CA PHE A 403 -3.22 -6.93 -10.30
C PHE A 403 -2.48 -6.63 -8.99
N LEU A 404 -2.89 -7.27 -7.88
CA LEU A 404 -2.23 -7.08 -6.58
C LEU A 404 -0.80 -7.61 -6.56
N ALA A 405 -0.53 -8.73 -7.22
CA ALA A 405 0.81 -9.29 -7.36
C ALA A 405 1.71 -8.38 -8.21
N LEU A 406 1.17 -7.77 -9.26
CA LEU A 406 1.88 -6.79 -10.07
C LEU A 406 2.23 -5.54 -9.25
N CYS A 407 1.27 -4.97 -8.51
CA CYS A 407 1.54 -3.83 -7.61
C CYS A 407 2.60 -4.17 -6.55
N THR A 408 2.52 -5.37 -5.98
CA THR A 408 3.48 -5.87 -4.98
C THR A 408 4.87 -6.02 -5.58
N GLY A 409 4.98 -6.68 -6.74
CA GLY A 409 6.25 -6.92 -7.41
C GLY A 409 6.93 -5.64 -7.87
N LEU A 410 6.16 -4.68 -8.40
CA LEU A 410 6.67 -3.37 -8.79
C LEU A 410 7.23 -2.62 -7.59
N TYR A 411 6.50 -2.53 -6.48
CA TYR A 411 7.00 -1.86 -5.28
C TYR A 411 8.19 -2.56 -4.66
N TRP A 412 8.20 -3.89 -4.57
CA TRP A 412 9.37 -4.62 -4.08
C TRP A 412 10.58 -4.44 -4.99
N LEU A 413 10.38 -4.38 -6.31
CA LEU A 413 11.45 -4.02 -7.22
C LEU A 413 11.96 -2.60 -6.92
N PHE A 414 11.06 -1.62 -6.78
CA PHE A 414 11.40 -0.26 -6.40
C PHE A 414 12.23 -0.21 -5.10
N THR A 415 11.75 -0.81 -4.01
CA THR A 415 12.47 -0.80 -2.72
C THR A 415 13.78 -1.57 -2.76
N PHE A 416 13.96 -2.50 -3.71
CA PHE A 416 15.20 -3.24 -3.91
C PHE A 416 16.20 -2.50 -4.80
N VAL A 417 15.74 -1.70 -5.76
CA VAL A 417 16.66 -1.00 -6.69
C VAL A 417 16.94 0.43 -6.27
N TRP A 418 16.07 1.08 -5.51
CA TRP A 418 16.20 2.48 -5.12
C TRP A 418 17.31 2.67 -4.08
N ASN A 419 18.16 3.69 -4.28
CA ASN A 419 19.23 4.03 -3.33
C ASN A 419 18.67 4.82 -2.14
N PRO A 420 18.75 4.30 -0.90
CA PRO A 420 18.44 5.09 0.29
C PRO A 420 19.67 5.82 0.80
N ASP A 421 19.76 7.12 0.53
CA ASP A 421 20.83 8.00 0.98
C ASP A 421 21.14 7.88 2.48
N TYR A 422 20.08 7.76 3.29
CA TYR A 422 20.20 7.66 4.74
C TYR A 422 20.21 6.19 5.24
N GLY A 423 20.16 5.23 4.31
CA GLY A 423 20.03 3.79 4.57
C GLY A 423 18.59 3.39 4.90
N GLY A 424 18.27 2.10 4.76
CA GLY A 424 16.91 1.60 4.94
C GLY A 424 16.30 1.94 6.30
N GLN A 425 17.09 1.96 7.37
CA GLN A 425 16.60 2.32 8.71
C GLN A 425 16.07 3.76 8.79
N ARG A 426 16.73 4.72 8.12
CA ARG A 426 16.34 6.14 8.22
C ARG A 426 15.28 6.51 7.19
N ASP A 427 15.28 5.83 6.04
CA ASP A 427 14.31 6.02 4.94
C ASP A 427 13.21 4.94 4.94
N TRP A 428 12.94 4.35 6.11
CA TRP A 428 11.96 3.27 6.26
C TRP A 428 10.55 3.71 5.84
N ASP A 429 10.23 4.98 6.02
CA ASP A 429 8.93 5.56 5.73
C ASP A 429 8.64 5.63 4.22
N LEU A 430 9.63 5.97 3.39
CA LEU A 430 9.58 5.89 1.93
C LEU A 430 9.22 4.46 1.48
N PHE A 431 9.90 3.46 2.06
CA PHE A 431 9.76 2.06 1.67
C PHE A 431 8.55 1.37 2.30
N SER A 432 8.03 1.91 3.41
CA SER A 432 6.84 1.39 4.08
C SER A 432 5.59 1.38 3.20
N LEU A 433 5.56 2.19 2.13
CA LEU A 433 4.47 2.21 1.15
C LEU A 433 4.32 0.87 0.41
N ALA A 434 5.42 0.13 0.23
CA ALA A 434 5.41 -1.20 -0.41
C ALA A 434 4.62 -2.25 0.39
N ALA A 435 4.47 -2.04 1.71
CA ALA A 435 3.70 -2.93 2.58
C ALA A 435 2.22 -2.98 2.19
N ILE A 436 1.65 -1.89 1.70
CA ILE A 436 0.20 -1.76 1.42
C ILE A 436 -0.27 -2.81 0.40
N PRO A 437 0.23 -2.83 -0.86
CA PRO A 437 -0.21 -3.83 -1.84
C PRO A 437 0.21 -5.26 -1.46
N ALA A 438 1.39 -5.44 -0.86
CA ALA A 438 1.92 -6.75 -0.47
C ALA A 438 1.03 -7.42 0.60
N THR A 439 0.64 -6.67 1.62
CA THR A 439 -0.22 -7.17 2.70
C THR A 439 -1.64 -7.40 2.21
N LEU A 440 -2.14 -6.55 1.31
CA LEU A 440 -3.44 -6.76 0.68
C LEU A 440 -3.46 -8.04 -0.17
N LEU A 441 -2.38 -8.32 -0.92
CA LEU A 441 -2.21 -9.57 -1.65
C LEU A 441 -2.23 -10.78 -0.70
N LEU A 442 -1.46 -10.73 0.40
CA LEU A 442 -1.45 -11.79 1.40
C LEU A 442 -2.85 -12.03 1.97
N ALA A 443 -3.55 -10.97 2.36
CA ALA A 443 -4.89 -11.03 2.92
C ALA A 443 -5.90 -11.67 1.95
N ARG A 444 -5.68 -11.58 0.63
CA ARG A 444 -6.52 -12.19 -0.40
C ARG A 444 -6.15 -13.63 -0.73
N VAL A 445 -4.87 -13.98 -0.68
CA VAL A 445 -4.38 -15.33 -0.99
C VAL A 445 -4.63 -16.28 0.19
N LEU A 446 -4.38 -15.83 1.42
CA LEU A 446 -4.41 -16.68 2.61
C LEU A 446 -5.76 -17.40 2.83
N PRO A 447 -6.93 -16.75 2.74
CA PRO A 447 -8.21 -17.43 2.93
C PRO A 447 -8.54 -18.42 1.81
N ARG A 448 -8.04 -18.21 0.58
CA ARG A 448 -8.20 -19.17 -0.52
C ARG A 448 -7.43 -20.46 -0.23
N LEU A 449 -6.24 -20.33 0.36
CA LEU A 449 -5.45 -21.48 0.77
C LEU A 449 -6.09 -22.25 1.93
N LEU A 450 -6.65 -21.57 2.91
CA LEU A 450 -7.21 -22.22 4.10
C LEU A 450 -8.56 -22.92 3.85
N ARG A 451 -9.40 -22.41 2.94
CA ARG A 451 -10.75 -22.97 2.68
C ARG A 451 -10.70 -24.42 2.18
N ASP A 452 -9.70 -24.77 1.37
CA ASP A 452 -9.54 -26.13 0.87
C ASP A 452 -9.24 -27.15 1.99
N ARG A 453 -8.70 -26.71 3.14
CA ARG A 453 -8.43 -27.63 4.27
C ARG A 453 -9.67 -27.95 5.09
N GLY A 454 -10.66 -27.07 5.13
CA GLY A 454 -11.94 -27.34 5.81
C GLY A 454 -12.71 -28.48 5.14
N HIS A 455 -12.61 -28.59 3.82
CA HIS A 455 -13.15 -29.73 3.08
C HIS A 455 -12.35 -31.02 3.31
N LEU A 456 -11.02 -30.93 3.47
CA LEU A 456 -10.18 -32.09 3.78
C LEU A 456 -10.41 -32.62 5.22
N ALA A 457 -10.61 -31.75 6.20
CA ALA A 457 -10.93 -32.14 7.58
C ALA A 457 -12.37 -32.67 7.77
N GLN A 458 -13.23 -32.50 6.75
CA GLN A 458 -14.56 -33.13 6.71
C GLN A 458 -14.57 -34.41 5.86
N ALA A 459 -13.51 -34.67 5.09
CA ALA A 459 -13.38 -35.83 4.21
C ALA A 459 -12.37 -36.89 4.74
N ALA A 460 -11.61 -36.55 5.78
CA ALA A 460 -10.81 -37.47 6.60
C ALA A 460 -11.53 -37.68 7.93
#